data_AF-A0A9W4SKZ3-F1
#
_entry.id   AF-A0A9W4SKZ3-F1
#
_cell.length_a   1.000
_cell.length_b   1.000
_cell.length_c   1.000
_cell.angle_alpha   90.00
_cell.angle_beta   90.00
_cell.angle_gamma   90.00
#
_symmetry.space_group_name_H-M   'P 1'
#
loop_
_entity.id
_entity.type
_entity.pdbx_description
1 polymer ?
#
loop_
_entity_poly.entity_id
_entity_poly.type
_entity_poly.pdbx_seq_one_letter_code
_entity_poly.pdbx_strand_id
1 'polypeptide(L)'
;MGRSDSAKTGFRQLESMAYSIIHPDDWMHHINKRDAQVNTPILVPVNSNLTGTEQLKCNGDARLCNLRYDQVTYAGTHNSASYDLRFDCNQTIRNCLDSASMCSKQFAQCVATYGMQCDAHTNTCKQWNPAWLHWLCNGFDKACKSSNGLCAAWNAICTESGKVCNVWGDACETHVPDWAITCFWENNPGYPVSRQLSDGIRLFDFDTCLVNNERAVLCHGSDLTRALGSELDPIFQTILNFMNENPNEVISIEFGDTDGDPAKLGVYIQSKLSQYFINETGHSMMYSKTDPESPWPTLREMIMNNTRIVVYFGRLYFNLQERQPWIQNTGSWFTDSYTYTSNDMTAQQLEKSFSDWCTASDVVILQEQQSFGKAKWQTIDGTIALILSEIKDDLKNGKHSGRLCLDELALSVNFNVLEYIATLCYPRFPYFFRDE
;
A
#
# COMPACT_ATOMS: atom_id res chain seq x y z
N MET A 1 49.83 -36.56 8.24
CA MET A 1 49.64 -35.10 8.09
C MET A 1 49.66 -34.81 6.60
N GLY A 2 48.54 -34.41 6.02
CA GLY A 2 48.39 -34.26 4.59
C GLY A 2 47.22 -33.33 4.22
N ARG A 3 47.24 -32.93 2.93
CA ARG A 3 46.43 -31.95 2.17
C ARG A 3 47.06 -30.56 2.14
N SER A 4 47.52 -29.97 1.03
CA SER A 4 47.39 -30.08 -0.45
C SER A 4 46.84 -28.77 -1.00
N ASP A 5 47.69 -28.09 -1.77
CA ASP A 5 47.40 -26.96 -2.65
C ASP A 5 46.34 -27.28 -3.71
N SER A 6 45.26 -26.48 -3.77
CA SER A 6 44.59 -26.07 -5.02
C SER A 6 43.55 -24.96 -4.76
N ALA A 7 43.96 -23.69 -4.88
CA ALA A 7 42.99 -22.57 -4.87
C ALA A 7 43.57 -21.26 -5.47
N LYS A 8 44.44 -21.32 -6.49
CA LYS A 8 45.07 -20.11 -7.06
C LYS A 8 44.95 -19.92 -8.58
N THR A 9 44.06 -20.65 -9.25
CA THR A 9 43.87 -20.54 -10.71
C THR A 9 42.41 -20.38 -11.17
N GLY A 10 41.53 -19.83 -10.32
CA GLY A 10 40.12 -19.56 -10.66
C GLY A 10 39.69 -18.08 -10.61
N PHE A 11 40.56 -17.16 -10.17
CA PHE A 11 40.17 -15.76 -9.88
C PHE A 11 40.62 -14.72 -10.93
N ARG A 12 41.18 -15.13 -12.07
CA ARG A 12 41.66 -14.20 -13.13
C ARG A 12 40.82 -14.13 -14.40
N GLN A 13 39.62 -14.70 -14.41
CA GLN A 13 38.72 -14.65 -15.58
C GLN A 13 37.39 -13.92 -15.36
N LEU A 14 37.14 -13.38 -14.16
CA LEU A 14 35.94 -12.58 -13.86
C LEU A 14 36.22 -11.06 -13.77
N GLU A 15 37.48 -10.63 -13.78
CA GLU A 15 37.85 -9.21 -13.71
C GLU A 15 37.81 -8.47 -15.08
N SER A 16 37.64 -9.17 -16.21
CA SER A 16 37.67 -8.53 -17.54
C SER A 16 36.31 -8.18 -18.14
N MET A 17 35.19 -8.43 -17.45
CA MET A 17 33.83 -8.08 -17.95
C MET A 17 33.13 -6.96 -17.16
N ALA A 18 33.71 -6.49 -16.06
CA ALA A 18 33.07 -5.48 -15.20
C ALA A 18 33.72 -4.08 -15.28
N TYR A 19 34.72 -3.86 -16.14
CA TYR A 19 35.57 -2.65 -16.13
C TYR A 19 35.32 -1.67 -17.28
N SER A 20 34.10 -1.61 -17.84
CA SER A 20 33.76 -0.60 -18.87
C SER A 20 32.56 0.28 -18.56
N ILE A 21 32.10 0.36 -17.30
CA ILE A 21 31.05 1.31 -16.93
C ILE A 21 31.50 2.15 -15.72
N ILE A 22 32.18 3.25 -16.06
CA ILE A 22 32.16 4.59 -15.44
C ILE A 22 32.73 4.75 -14.01
N HIS A 23 33.70 5.67 -13.88
CA HIS A 23 34.41 6.07 -12.66
C HIS A 23 33.54 6.87 -11.66
N PRO A 24 33.85 6.88 -10.35
CA PRO A 24 32.98 7.42 -9.30
C PRO A 24 33.04 8.95 -9.04
N ASP A 25 33.77 9.74 -9.82
CA ASP A 25 34.09 11.14 -9.46
C ASP A 25 33.22 12.23 -10.14
N ASP A 26 32.13 11.89 -10.84
CA ASP A 26 31.26 12.88 -11.52
C ASP A 26 29.97 13.27 -10.75
N TRP A 27 29.78 12.82 -9.51
CA TRP A 27 28.51 12.97 -8.76
C TRP A 27 28.31 14.29 -8.02
N MET A 28 28.79 15.43 -8.54
CA MET A 28 28.54 16.74 -7.90
C MET A 28 27.97 17.85 -8.78
N HIS A 29 27.63 17.62 -10.06
CA HIS A 29 27.04 18.68 -10.89
C HIS A 29 26.10 18.19 -12.00
N HIS A 30 24.99 17.51 -11.70
CA HIS A 30 23.85 17.45 -12.63
C HIS A 30 22.50 17.28 -11.91
N ILE A 31 22.08 18.32 -11.17
CA ILE A 31 20.64 18.59 -11.06
C ILE A 31 20.20 19.04 -12.45
N ASN A 32 19.34 18.27 -13.10
CA ASN A 32 18.83 18.54 -14.44
C ASN A 32 17.96 19.81 -14.40
N LYS A 33 18.58 20.97 -14.60
CA LYS A 33 17.92 22.29 -14.70
C LYS A 33 17.21 22.46 -16.05
N ARG A 34 16.32 21.53 -16.44
CA ARG A 34 15.54 21.67 -17.68
C ARG A 34 14.05 21.90 -17.52
N ASP A 35 13.46 21.80 -16.33
CA ASP A 35 12.02 22.02 -16.15
C ASP A 35 11.68 23.24 -15.27
N ALA A 36 12.46 24.31 -15.43
CA ALA A 36 12.13 25.61 -14.84
C ALA A 36 12.30 26.74 -15.86
N GLN A 37 11.59 26.68 -17.00
CA GLN A 37 11.31 27.88 -17.80
C GLN A 37 9.85 27.89 -18.29
N VAL A 38 9.10 28.76 -17.62
CA VAL A 38 7.79 29.26 -18.01
C VAL A 38 7.90 30.09 -19.30
N ASN A 39 7.12 29.70 -20.31
CA ASN A 39 6.59 30.44 -21.48
C ASN A 39 7.42 31.53 -22.20
N THR A 40 7.59 31.32 -23.51
CA THR A 40 7.27 32.35 -24.52
C THR A 40 6.86 31.69 -25.85
N PRO A 41 5.73 32.06 -26.47
CA PRO A 41 5.28 31.43 -27.71
C PRO A 41 6.02 32.00 -28.92
N ILE A 42 6.69 31.12 -29.67
CA ILE A 42 7.26 31.42 -30.99
C ILE A 42 6.12 31.35 -32.02
N LEU A 43 5.80 32.46 -32.67
CA LEU A 43 4.87 32.49 -33.80
C LEU A 43 5.53 31.84 -35.02
N VAL A 44 5.07 30.64 -35.37
CA VAL A 44 5.40 29.95 -36.64
C VAL A 44 4.28 30.27 -37.66
N PRO A 45 4.59 30.55 -38.94
CA PRO A 45 3.57 30.85 -39.94
C PRO A 45 2.70 29.62 -40.21
N VAL A 46 1.39 29.77 -40.09
CA VAL A 46 0.40 28.72 -40.40
C VAL A 46 0.32 28.55 -41.92
N ASN A 47 0.89 27.46 -42.43
CA ASN A 47 0.51 26.94 -43.74
C ASN A 47 -0.82 26.20 -43.59
N SER A 48 -1.89 26.81 -44.08
CA SER A 48 -3.23 26.24 -44.13
C SER A 48 -3.30 25.17 -45.21
N ASN A 49 -3.17 23.90 -44.80
CA ASN A 49 -3.65 22.72 -45.53
C ASN A 49 -3.94 21.60 -44.52
N LEU A 50 -5.01 21.75 -43.73
CA LEU A 50 -5.50 20.71 -42.82
C LEU A 50 -6.64 19.93 -43.50
N THR A 51 -6.27 18.96 -44.31
CA THR A 51 -7.13 17.82 -44.63
C THR A 51 -6.54 16.58 -43.96
N GLY A 52 -6.91 16.37 -42.70
CA GLY A 52 -6.56 15.19 -41.93
C GLY A 52 -7.25 15.28 -40.58
N THR A 53 -8.35 14.56 -40.41
CA THR A 53 -8.86 14.27 -39.06
C THR A 53 -7.77 13.48 -38.35
N GLU A 54 -7.13 14.08 -37.35
CA GLU A 54 -6.14 13.39 -36.52
C GLU A 54 -6.79 12.11 -35.97
N GLN A 55 -6.14 10.97 -36.19
CA GLN A 55 -6.69 9.67 -35.81
C GLN A 55 -6.86 9.65 -34.29
N LEU A 56 -8.05 9.27 -33.80
CA LEU A 56 -8.29 9.12 -32.36
C LEU A 56 -7.24 8.16 -31.77
N LYS A 57 -6.50 8.67 -30.78
CA LYS A 57 -5.56 7.92 -29.94
C LYS A 57 -6.24 7.67 -28.60
N CYS A 58 -6.25 6.43 -28.12
CA CYS A 58 -6.84 6.06 -26.84
C CYS A 58 -5.70 5.69 -25.92
N ASN A 59 -5.54 6.39 -24.79
CA ASN A 59 -4.32 6.35 -23.98
C ASN A 59 -3.07 6.50 -24.86
N GLY A 60 -2.98 7.61 -25.61
CA GLY A 60 -1.81 7.90 -26.47
C GLY A 60 -1.66 7.08 -27.76
N ASP A 61 -2.35 5.95 -27.95
CA ASP A 61 -2.16 5.08 -29.12
C ASP A 61 -3.48 4.70 -29.83
N ALA A 62 -3.55 4.88 -31.15
CA ALA A 62 -4.72 4.56 -31.95
C ALA A 62 -5.01 3.05 -32.06
N ARG A 63 -4.01 2.19 -31.86
CA ARG A 63 -4.15 0.72 -31.86
C ARG A 63 -4.99 0.23 -30.69
N LEU A 64 -4.97 0.95 -29.57
CA LEU A 64 -5.69 0.58 -28.35
C LEU A 64 -7.19 0.82 -28.45
N CYS A 65 -7.62 1.77 -29.30
CA CYS A 65 -9.00 2.22 -29.33
C CYS A 65 -10.04 1.12 -29.59
N ASN A 66 -9.71 0.11 -30.39
CA ASN A 66 -10.65 -0.97 -30.74
C ASN A 66 -10.49 -2.20 -29.84
N LEU A 67 -9.55 -2.18 -28.90
CA LEU A 67 -9.42 -3.22 -27.89
C LEU A 67 -10.46 -2.99 -26.82
N ARG A 68 -11.03 -4.08 -26.29
CA ARG A 68 -11.81 -4.03 -25.05
C ARG A 68 -10.91 -3.61 -23.89
N TYR A 69 -11.51 -3.00 -22.88
CA TYR A 69 -10.79 -2.63 -21.66
C TYR A 69 -9.99 -3.80 -21.08
N ASP A 70 -10.56 -5.01 -21.07
CA ASP A 70 -9.94 -6.25 -20.57
C ASP A 70 -8.92 -6.88 -21.55
N GLN A 71 -8.65 -6.24 -22.69
CA GLN A 71 -7.62 -6.65 -23.65
C GLN A 71 -6.40 -5.72 -23.65
N VAL A 72 -6.44 -4.64 -22.84
CA VAL A 72 -5.33 -3.68 -22.73
C VAL A 72 -4.54 -3.97 -21.46
N THR A 73 -3.22 -4.00 -21.60
CA THR A 73 -2.29 -4.01 -20.46
C THR A 73 -2.02 -2.57 -20.07
N TYR A 74 -2.29 -2.16 -18.82
CA TYR A 74 -1.99 -0.80 -18.39
C TYR A 74 -0.79 -0.83 -17.45
N ALA A 75 0.11 0.13 -17.65
CA ALA A 75 1.17 0.40 -16.68
C ALA A 75 0.50 0.88 -15.37
N GLY A 76 0.91 0.25 -14.27
CA GLY A 76 0.38 0.49 -12.95
C GLY A 76 1.47 0.75 -11.94
N THR A 77 1.11 1.43 -10.85
CA THR A 77 1.98 1.61 -9.68
C THR A 77 1.28 1.04 -8.46
N HIS A 78 2.01 0.26 -7.67
CA HIS A 78 1.53 -0.23 -6.38
C HIS A 78 1.70 0.87 -5.34
N ASN A 79 0.69 1.07 -4.50
CA ASN A 79 0.65 2.13 -3.50
C ASN A 79 1.00 3.48 -4.13
N SER A 80 0.33 3.79 -5.23
CA SER A 80 0.62 4.91 -6.14
C SER A 80 0.71 6.24 -5.42
N ALA A 81 0.04 6.40 -4.28
CA ALA A 81 0.08 7.63 -3.52
C ALA A 81 0.71 7.49 -2.12
N SER A 82 1.55 6.47 -1.97
CA SER A 82 2.48 6.30 -0.87
C SER A 82 3.77 7.09 -1.15
N TYR A 83 3.67 8.40 -0.95
CA TYR A 83 4.77 9.37 -0.93
C TYR A 83 4.45 10.45 0.11
N ASP A 84 5.49 11.09 0.65
CA ASP A 84 5.38 12.07 1.75
C ASP A 84 4.69 11.49 2.99
N LEU A 85 4.94 10.20 3.28
CA LEU A 85 4.28 9.49 4.36
C LEU A 85 4.82 9.89 5.73
N ARG A 86 3.93 9.84 6.74
CA ARG A 86 4.28 10.08 8.15
C ARG A 86 3.82 8.93 9.00
N PHE A 87 4.72 8.39 9.82
CA PHE A 87 4.39 7.31 10.74
C PHE A 87 3.25 7.72 11.70
N ASP A 88 2.28 6.83 11.89
CA ASP A 88 1.11 7.10 12.72
C ASP A 88 1.38 6.86 14.22
N CYS A 89 2.05 7.84 14.82
CA CYS A 89 2.31 7.83 16.26
C CYS A 89 1.00 7.80 17.07
N ASN A 90 -0.07 8.44 16.59
CA ASN A 90 -1.36 8.45 17.29
C ASN A 90 -1.99 7.05 17.36
N GLN A 91 -1.89 6.26 16.29
CA GLN A 91 -2.35 4.87 16.32
C GLN A 91 -1.53 4.03 17.30
N THR A 92 -0.21 4.23 17.32
CA THR A 92 0.69 3.54 18.24
C THR A 92 0.36 3.86 19.70
N ILE A 93 0.13 5.16 20.01
CA ILE A 93 -0.30 5.62 21.34
C ILE A 93 -1.64 4.99 21.71
N ARG A 94 -2.65 5.03 20.82
CA ARG A 94 -3.98 4.44 21.08
C ARG A 94 -3.87 2.95 21.41
N ASN A 95 -3.14 2.18 20.59
CA ASN A 95 -2.93 0.75 20.83
C ASN A 95 -2.23 0.48 22.18
N CYS A 96 -1.28 1.33 22.55
CA CYS A 96 -0.60 1.27 23.85
C CYS A 96 -1.55 1.57 25.01
N LEU A 97 -2.34 2.64 24.90
CA LEU A 97 -3.33 3.04 25.90
C LEU A 97 -4.47 2.02 26.04
N ASP A 98 -4.94 1.42 24.95
CA ASP A 98 -5.94 0.36 24.98
C ASP A 98 -5.43 -0.86 25.73
N SER A 99 -4.16 -1.23 25.52
CA SER A 99 -3.49 -2.30 26.28
C SER A 99 -3.39 -1.97 27.77
N ALA A 100 -3.07 -0.72 28.13
CA ALA A 100 -3.08 -0.26 29.51
C ALA A 100 -4.50 -0.26 30.12
N SER A 101 -5.53 0.07 29.34
CA SER A 101 -6.93 0.05 29.79
C SER A 101 -7.43 -1.38 30.06
N MET A 102 -7.00 -2.35 29.25
CA MET A 102 -7.25 -3.79 29.47
C MET A 102 -6.64 -4.23 30.81
N CYS A 103 -5.42 -3.76 31.10
CA CYS A 103 -4.72 -3.99 32.37
C CYS A 103 -5.53 -3.45 33.57
N SER A 104 -6.12 -2.25 33.45
CA SER A 104 -7.01 -1.68 34.48
C SER A 104 -8.32 -2.46 34.64
N LYS A 105 -8.91 -3.00 33.56
CA LYS A 105 -10.10 -3.88 33.65
C LYS A 105 -9.78 -5.19 34.37
N GLN A 106 -8.64 -5.79 34.06
CA GLN A 106 -8.16 -6.99 34.77
C GLN A 106 -7.90 -6.70 36.25
N PHE A 107 -7.38 -5.53 36.60
CA PHE A 107 -7.28 -5.09 38.00
C PHE A 107 -8.64 -5.04 38.68
N ALA A 108 -9.65 -4.39 38.08
CA ALA A 108 -10.99 -4.30 38.65
C ALA A 108 -11.59 -5.70 38.90
N GLN A 109 -11.37 -6.63 37.96
CA GLN A 109 -11.78 -8.03 38.10
C GLN A 109 -11.00 -8.79 39.20
N CYS A 110 -9.71 -8.52 39.34
CA CYS A 110 -8.82 -9.05 40.37
C CYS A 110 -9.31 -8.64 41.77
N VAL A 111 -9.61 -7.35 41.98
CA VAL A 111 -10.18 -6.82 43.22
C VAL A 111 -11.56 -7.42 43.50
N ALA A 112 -12.43 -7.50 42.50
CA ALA A 112 -13.78 -8.03 42.67
C ALA A 112 -13.76 -9.51 43.07
N THR A 113 -12.97 -10.34 42.40
CA THR A 113 -12.87 -11.78 42.67
C THR A 113 -12.26 -12.05 44.04
N TYR A 114 -11.18 -11.34 44.40
CA TYR A 114 -10.51 -11.49 45.68
C TYR A 114 -11.39 -10.98 46.84
N GLY A 115 -12.10 -9.87 46.64
CA GLY A 115 -13.09 -9.36 47.59
C GLY A 115 -14.21 -10.36 47.89
N MET A 116 -14.77 -10.99 46.87
CA MET A 116 -15.80 -12.02 47.02
C MET A 116 -15.31 -13.25 47.81
N GLN A 117 -14.04 -13.65 47.65
CA GLN A 117 -13.45 -14.74 48.43
C GLN A 117 -13.30 -14.37 49.91
N CYS A 118 -12.80 -13.16 50.21
CA CYS A 118 -12.72 -12.66 51.59
C CYS A 118 -14.12 -12.60 52.25
N ASP A 119 -15.13 -12.15 51.52
CA ASP A 119 -16.52 -12.13 51.98
C ASP A 119 -17.05 -13.54 52.28
N ALA A 120 -16.81 -14.50 51.38
CA ALA A 120 -17.24 -15.89 51.55
C ALA A 120 -16.58 -16.55 52.78
N HIS A 121 -15.27 -16.41 52.95
CA HIS A 121 -14.56 -16.93 54.11
C HIS A 121 -14.99 -16.26 55.42
N THR A 122 -15.26 -14.96 55.39
CA THR A 122 -15.79 -14.21 56.53
C THR A 122 -17.19 -14.68 56.91
N ASN A 123 -18.04 -14.96 55.94
CA ASN A 123 -19.39 -15.47 56.18
C ASN A 123 -19.36 -16.90 56.74
N THR A 124 -18.50 -17.77 56.22
CA THR A 124 -18.25 -19.11 56.78
C THR A 124 -17.72 -19.02 58.22
N CYS A 125 -16.78 -18.10 58.50
CA CYS A 125 -16.28 -17.84 59.86
C CYS A 125 -17.42 -17.43 60.79
N LYS A 126 -18.32 -16.53 60.36
CA LYS A 126 -19.49 -16.10 61.15
C LYS A 126 -20.51 -17.21 61.36
N GLN A 127 -20.69 -18.11 60.38
CA GLN A 127 -21.60 -19.25 60.51
C GLN A 127 -21.09 -20.26 61.54
N TRP A 128 -19.78 -20.46 61.63
CA TRP A 128 -19.18 -21.45 62.55
C TRP A 128 -18.92 -20.90 63.96
N ASN A 129 -19.09 -19.59 64.17
CA ASN A 129 -18.80 -18.94 65.45
C ASN A 129 -20.01 -18.17 66.00
N PRO A 130 -20.22 -18.15 67.33
CA PRO A 130 -21.31 -17.38 67.95
C PRO A 130 -21.13 -15.88 67.73
N ALA A 131 -22.25 -15.14 67.74
CA ALA A 131 -22.30 -13.71 67.36
C ALA A 131 -21.29 -12.82 68.10
N TRP A 132 -21.02 -13.10 69.37
CA TRP A 132 -20.06 -12.33 70.18
C TRP A 132 -18.59 -12.44 69.69
N LEU A 133 -18.26 -13.43 68.84
CA LEU A 133 -16.95 -13.60 68.20
C LEU A 133 -16.87 -13.04 66.77
N HIS A 134 -17.98 -12.55 66.20
CA HIS A 134 -18.02 -12.09 64.80
C HIS A 134 -17.09 -10.91 64.51
N TRP A 135 -16.71 -10.14 65.54
CA TRP A 135 -15.76 -9.04 65.38
C TRP A 135 -14.37 -9.52 64.91
N LEU A 136 -13.95 -10.74 65.29
CA LEU A 136 -12.71 -11.35 64.80
C LEU A 136 -12.82 -11.70 63.31
N CYS A 137 -13.95 -12.26 62.87
CA CYS A 137 -14.20 -12.54 61.46
C CYS A 137 -14.22 -11.24 60.62
N ASN A 138 -14.82 -10.16 61.14
CA ASN A 138 -14.79 -8.84 60.48
C ASN A 138 -13.38 -8.22 60.47
N GLY A 139 -12.57 -8.47 61.49
CA GLY A 139 -11.16 -8.08 61.52
C GLY A 139 -10.34 -8.82 60.45
N PHE A 140 -10.59 -10.13 60.29
CA PHE A 140 -10.01 -10.94 59.22
C PHE A 140 -10.44 -10.45 57.84
N ASP A 141 -11.72 -10.11 57.62
CA ASP A 141 -12.20 -9.55 56.35
C ASP A 141 -11.44 -8.29 55.95
N LYS A 142 -11.28 -7.36 56.90
CA LYS A 142 -10.53 -6.12 56.68
C LYS A 142 -9.06 -6.41 56.36
N ALA A 143 -8.43 -7.33 57.09
CA ALA A 143 -7.05 -7.73 56.84
C ALA A 143 -6.90 -8.43 55.47
N CYS A 144 -7.81 -9.34 55.12
CA CYS A 144 -7.87 -10.07 53.86
C CYS A 144 -8.04 -9.13 52.67
N LYS A 145 -8.97 -8.17 52.73
CA LYS A 145 -9.15 -7.17 51.67
C LYS A 145 -7.95 -6.22 51.57
N SER A 146 -7.23 -5.98 52.67
CA SER A 146 -6.01 -5.16 52.68
C SER A 146 -4.76 -5.88 52.16
N SER A 147 -4.73 -7.22 52.15
CA SER A 147 -3.60 -8.02 51.66
C SER A 147 -3.53 -8.15 50.13
N ASN A 148 -4.32 -7.37 49.38
CA ASN A 148 -4.37 -7.41 47.93
C ASN A 148 -3.16 -6.77 47.21
N GLY A 149 -1.97 -6.94 47.78
CA GLY A 149 -0.72 -6.34 47.31
C GLY A 149 -0.37 -6.73 45.87
N LEU A 150 -0.80 -7.92 45.41
CA LEU A 150 -0.60 -8.37 44.03
C LEU A 150 -1.45 -7.57 43.03
N CYS A 151 -2.76 -7.38 43.25
CA CYS A 151 -3.55 -6.54 42.36
C CYS A 151 -3.10 -5.07 42.44
N ALA A 152 -2.67 -4.59 43.63
CA ALA A 152 -2.16 -3.22 43.79
C ALA A 152 -0.81 -2.98 43.06
N ALA A 153 0.12 -3.94 43.14
CA ALA A 153 1.37 -3.91 42.38
C ALA A 153 1.11 -3.96 40.86
N TRP A 154 0.14 -4.76 40.42
CA TRP A 154 -0.29 -4.81 39.03
C TRP A 154 -0.84 -3.45 38.55
N ASN A 155 -1.68 -2.79 39.35
CA ASN A 155 -2.22 -1.46 39.02
C ASN A 155 -1.13 -0.37 38.92
N ALA A 156 -0.12 -0.43 39.78
CA ALA A 156 1.03 0.48 39.71
C ALA A 156 1.80 0.29 38.39
N ILE A 157 2.04 -0.96 37.98
CA ILE A 157 2.64 -1.28 36.68
C ILE A 157 1.78 -0.75 35.53
N CYS A 158 0.46 -0.97 35.54
CA CYS A 158 -0.44 -0.48 34.49
C CYS A 158 -0.43 1.07 34.38
N THR A 159 -0.40 1.78 35.51
CA THR A 159 -0.44 3.26 35.55
C THR A 159 0.85 3.87 35.02
N GLU A 160 2.00 3.28 35.36
CA GLU A 160 3.29 3.70 34.79
C GLU A 160 3.37 3.39 33.30
N SER A 161 2.85 2.25 32.85
CA SER A 161 2.75 1.93 31.41
C SER A 161 1.94 2.97 30.64
N GLY A 162 0.82 3.49 31.19
CA GLY A 162 0.03 4.54 30.54
C GLY A 162 0.79 5.86 30.38
N LYS A 163 1.61 6.25 31.36
CA LYS A 163 2.49 7.44 31.25
C LYS A 163 3.57 7.21 30.19
N VAL A 164 4.15 6.01 30.17
CA VAL A 164 5.13 5.61 29.15
C VAL A 164 4.51 5.68 27.76
N CYS A 165 3.27 5.22 27.55
CA CYS A 165 2.58 5.33 26.25
C CYS A 165 2.51 6.77 25.73
N ASN A 166 2.20 7.74 26.59
CA ASN A 166 2.12 9.15 26.18
C ASN A 166 3.50 9.73 25.87
N VAL A 167 4.52 9.42 26.69
CA VAL A 167 5.90 9.85 26.45
C VAL A 167 6.47 9.24 25.17
N TRP A 168 6.16 7.96 24.90
CA TRP A 168 6.52 7.31 23.64
C TRP A 168 5.84 7.94 22.44
N GLY A 169 4.60 8.41 22.60
CA GLY A 169 3.90 9.18 21.59
C GLY A 169 4.63 10.45 21.17
N ASP A 170 5.04 11.26 22.15
CA ASP A 170 5.76 12.51 21.90
C ASP A 170 7.16 12.25 21.33
N ALA A 171 7.80 11.14 21.71
CA ALA A 171 9.13 10.77 21.23
C ALA A 171 9.11 10.08 19.85
N CYS A 172 7.96 9.52 19.45
CA CYS A 172 7.80 8.70 18.25
C CYS A 172 8.13 9.45 16.96
N GLU A 173 7.68 10.70 16.80
CA GLU A 173 7.98 11.49 15.59
C GLU A 173 9.47 11.82 15.47
N THR A 174 10.19 11.98 16.59
CA THR A 174 11.61 12.36 16.62
C THR A 174 12.61 11.20 16.48
N HIS A 175 12.15 9.96 16.64
CA HIS A 175 13.05 8.79 16.70
C HIS A 175 12.95 7.86 15.51
N VAL A 176 11.96 8.02 14.63
CA VAL A 176 11.94 7.30 13.36
C VAL A 176 12.91 8.01 12.41
N PRO A 177 14.01 7.36 12.00
CA PRO A 177 14.95 7.99 11.10
C PRO A 177 14.36 8.10 9.68
N ASP A 178 14.67 9.17 8.96
CA ASP A 178 14.10 9.46 7.62
C ASP A 178 14.27 8.29 6.64
N TRP A 179 15.42 7.61 6.67
CA TRP A 179 15.66 6.45 5.81
C TRP A 179 14.64 5.33 6.06
N ALA A 180 14.12 5.14 7.27
CA ALA A 180 13.13 4.11 7.56
C ALA A 180 11.78 4.47 6.94
N ILE A 181 11.41 5.74 6.91
CA ILE A 181 10.19 6.24 6.24
C ILE A 181 10.27 5.95 4.75
N THR A 182 11.33 6.42 4.09
CA THR A 182 11.49 6.22 2.65
C THR A 182 11.65 4.75 2.26
N CYS A 183 12.33 3.94 3.08
CA CYS A 183 12.64 2.55 2.74
C CYS A 183 11.52 1.55 3.02
N PHE A 184 10.73 1.75 4.08
CA PHE A 184 9.69 0.79 4.49
C PHE A 184 8.27 1.25 4.16
N TRP A 185 8.06 2.55 4.02
CA TRP A 185 6.73 3.11 3.86
C TRP A 185 6.53 3.76 2.51
N GLU A 186 7.48 4.54 2.00
CA GLU A 186 7.30 5.19 0.71
C GLU A 186 7.56 4.23 -0.45
N ASN A 187 6.56 4.11 -1.31
CA ASN A 187 6.65 3.29 -2.52
C ASN A 187 7.07 4.16 -3.70
N ASN A 188 6.50 5.35 -3.84
CA ASN A 188 6.70 6.20 -5.01
C ASN A 188 7.27 7.59 -4.65
N PRO A 189 8.35 7.69 -3.85
CA PRO A 189 8.88 8.97 -3.38
C PRO A 189 9.31 9.85 -4.56
N GLY A 190 8.83 11.10 -4.60
CA GLY A 190 9.12 12.05 -5.68
C GLY A 190 8.29 11.86 -6.96
N TYR A 191 7.39 10.86 -7.01
CA TYR A 191 6.48 10.61 -8.12
C TYR A 191 5.03 10.80 -7.67
N PRO A 192 4.54 12.04 -7.52
CA PRO A 192 3.14 12.28 -7.19
C PRO A 192 2.20 11.75 -8.29
N VAL A 193 0.92 11.55 -7.99
CA VAL A 193 -0.06 10.99 -8.94
C VAL A 193 -0.11 11.80 -10.25
N SER A 194 0.04 13.12 -10.19
CA SER A 194 0.13 13.99 -11.38
C SER A 194 1.31 13.65 -12.28
N ARG A 195 2.47 13.32 -11.69
CA ARG A 195 3.66 12.90 -12.42
C ARG A 195 3.46 11.53 -13.05
N GLN A 196 2.94 10.57 -12.29
CA GLN A 196 2.64 9.22 -12.80
C GLN A 196 1.68 9.26 -13.99
N LEU A 197 0.63 10.08 -13.92
CA LEU A 197 -0.28 10.32 -15.05
C LEU A 197 0.45 10.88 -16.28
N SER A 198 1.39 11.81 -16.08
CA SER A 198 2.21 12.37 -17.15
C SER A 198 3.17 11.35 -17.76
N ASP A 199 3.68 10.42 -16.95
CA ASP A 199 4.56 9.31 -17.35
C ASP A 199 3.79 8.12 -17.97
N GLY A 200 2.49 8.27 -18.27
CA GLY A 200 1.71 7.22 -18.94
C GLY A 200 1.12 6.14 -18.01
N ILE A 201 1.23 6.27 -16.69
CA ILE A 201 0.57 5.36 -15.74
C ILE A 201 -0.94 5.54 -15.80
N ARG A 202 -1.66 4.42 -15.91
CA ARG A 202 -3.13 4.40 -16.04
C ARG A 202 -3.81 3.42 -15.11
N LEU A 203 -3.06 2.63 -14.34
CA LEU A 203 -3.57 1.95 -13.15
C LEU A 203 -2.95 2.58 -11.90
N PHE A 204 -3.80 2.90 -10.93
CA PHE A 204 -3.38 3.32 -9.61
C PHE A 204 -3.87 2.32 -8.57
N ASP A 205 -2.98 1.79 -7.75
CA ASP A 205 -3.35 1.06 -6.55
C ASP A 205 -3.19 1.97 -5.33
N PHE A 206 -4.28 2.23 -4.64
CA PHE A 206 -4.34 3.10 -3.47
C PHE A 206 -4.62 2.33 -2.20
N ASP A 207 -3.57 2.20 -1.39
CA ASP A 207 -3.69 1.84 0.01
C ASP A 207 -4.37 2.94 0.81
N THR A 208 -5.36 2.56 1.62
CA THR A 208 -6.16 3.53 2.38
C THR A 208 -6.38 3.16 3.83
N CYS A 209 -6.27 4.15 4.71
CA CYS A 209 -6.38 3.99 6.15
C CYS A 209 -7.53 4.84 6.70
N LEU A 210 -8.29 4.25 7.62
CA LEU A 210 -9.32 4.96 8.38
C LEU A 210 -8.70 5.66 9.60
N VAL A 211 -8.75 6.98 9.59
CA VAL A 211 -8.26 7.82 10.70
C VAL A 211 -9.44 8.28 11.55
N ASN A 212 -9.31 8.09 12.86
CA ASN A 212 -10.30 8.47 13.88
C ASN A 212 -11.73 7.95 13.62
N ASN A 213 -11.89 6.87 12.85
CA ASN A 213 -13.19 6.33 12.41
C ASN A 213 -14.06 7.30 11.57
N GLU A 214 -13.47 8.36 11.02
CA GLU A 214 -14.23 9.46 10.39
C GLU A 214 -13.80 9.73 8.95
N ARG A 215 -12.52 9.56 8.62
CA ARG A 215 -11.97 9.94 7.32
C ARG A 215 -10.99 8.92 6.77
N ALA A 216 -10.99 8.76 5.46
CA ALA A 216 -10.02 7.97 4.72
C ALA A 216 -8.86 8.85 4.26
N VAL A 217 -7.64 8.34 4.44
CA VAL A 217 -6.41 8.88 3.83
C VAL A 217 -5.72 7.80 3.04
N LEU A 218 -4.84 8.21 2.14
CA LEU A 218 -3.83 7.32 1.60
C LEU A 218 -2.86 6.92 2.71
N CYS A 219 -2.32 5.72 2.63
CA CYS A 219 -1.38 5.25 3.63
C CYS A 219 -0.50 4.11 3.09
N HIS A 220 0.36 3.59 3.96
CA HIS A 220 1.03 2.33 3.76
C HIS A 220 1.18 1.58 5.08
N GLY A 221 1.06 0.26 5.00
CA GLY A 221 1.13 -0.61 6.17
C GLY A 221 -0.11 -0.54 7.07
N SER A 222 -0.08 -1.32 8.15
CA SER A 222 -1.20 -1.50 9.08
C SER A 222 -0.77 -1.47 10.54
N ASP A 223 -1.72 -1.31 11.45
CA ASP A 223 -1.51 -1.37 12.90
C ASP A 223 -0.31 -0.52 13.41
N LEU A 224 0.71 -1.17 13.98
CA LEU A 224 1.89 -0.56 14.57
C LEU A 224 2.93 -0.14 13.52
N THR A 225 2.73 -0.52 12.26
CA THR A 225 3.58 -0.14 11.13
C THR A 225 2.78 0.70 10.15
N ARG A 226 1.79 1.47 10.63
CA ARG A 226 0.97 2.34 9.79
C ARG A 226 1.68 3.68 9.55
N ALA A 227 1.77 4.09 8.30
CA ALA A 227 2.16 5.46 7.94
C ALA A 227 1.08 6.10 7.06
N LEU A 228 0.72 7.33 7.39
CA LEU A 228 -0.35 8.09 6.74
C LEU A 228 0.21 9.05 5.70
N GLY A 229 -0.51 9.19 4.59
CA GLY A 229 -0.20 10.10 3.50
C GLY A 229 -1.26 11.15 3.31
N SER A 230 -1.42 11.57 2.05
CA SER A 230 -2.35 12.62 1.66
C SER A 230 -3.82 12.23 1.86
N GLU A 231 -4.68 13.23 2.07
CA GLU A 231 -6.13 13.05 1.97
C GLU A 231 -6.53 12.62 0.54
N LEU A 232 -7.71 12.00 0.40
CA LEU A 232 -8.22 11.60 -0.92
C LEU A 232 -8.60 12.79 -1.81
N ASP A 233 -9.05 13.89 -1.21
CA ASP A 233 -9.59 15.05 -1.94
C ASP A 233 -8.58 15.66 -2.94
N PRO A 234 -7.34 16.03 -2.56
CA PRO A 234 -6.34 16.55 -3.50
C PRO A 234 -6.01 15.57 -4.64
N ILE A 235 -6.02 14.27 -4.37
CA ILE A 235 -5.67 13.23 -5.33
C ILE A 235 -6.79 13.05 -6.35
N PHE A 236 -8.04 12.96 -5.89
CA PHE A 236 -9.19 12.89 -6.80
C PHE A 236 -9.37 14.17 -7.60
N GLN A 237 -9.05 15.34 -7.03
CA GLN A 237 -9.01 16.60 -7.79
C GLN A 237 -7.95 16.56 -8.88
N THR A 238 -6.76 16.04 -8.58
CA THR A 238 -5.66 15.88 -9.56
C THR A 238 -6.08 14.97 -10.71
N ILE A 239 -6.68 13.82 -10.40
CA ILE A 239 -7.20 12.88 -11.39
C ILE A 239 -8.32 13.52 -12.22
N LEU A 240 -9.28 14.20 -11.58
CA LEU A 240 -10.37 14.87 -12.28
C LEU A 240 -9.85 15.91 -13.28
N ASN A 241 -8.89 16.74 -12.87
CA ASN A 241 -8.27 17.73 -13.75
C ASN A 241 -7.60 17.07 -14.96
N PHE A 242 -6.78 16.05 -14.71
CA PHE A 242 -6.14 15.29 -15.77
C PHE A 242 -7.16 14.68 -16.74
N MET A 243 -8.21 14.04 -16.24
CA MET A 243 -9.23 13.41 -17.07
C MET A 243 -10.01 14.44 -17.91
N ASN A 244 -10.22 15.65 -17.39
CA ASN A 244 -10.88 16.74 -18.13
C ASN A 244 -9.97 17.32 -19.23
N GLU A 245 -8.67 17.46 -18.95
CA GLU A 245 -7.68 17.97 -19.90
C GLU A 245 -7.33 16.93 -20.98
N ASN A 246 -7.48 15.64 -20.67
CA ASN A 246 -7.12 14.53 -21.55
C ASN A 246 -8.37 13.63 -21.80
N PRO A 247 -9.25 14.01 -22.74
CA PRO A 247 -10.55 13.35 -22.94
C PRO A 247 -10.45 11.93 -23.50
N ASN A 248 -9.30 11.54 -24.05
CA ASN A 248 -9.09 10.22 -24.66
C ASN A 248 -8.38 9.23 -23.72
N GLU A 249 -8.28 9.55 -22.45
CA GLU A 249 -7.64 8.71 -21.44
C GLU A 249 -8.68 7.87 -20.70
N VAL A 250 -8.33 6.61 -20.44
CA VAL A 250 -9.06 5.63 -19.63
C VAL A 250 -8.11 5.15 -18.55
N ILE A 251 -8.55 5.24 -17.29
CA ILE A 251 -7.77 4.86 -16.11
C ILE A 251 -8.50 3.82 -15.27
N SER A 252 -7.73 3.17 -14.42
CA SER A 252 -8.18 2.21 -13.42
C SER A 252 -7.68 2.67 -12.05
N ILE A 253 -8.57 2.63 -11.07
CA ILE A 253 -8.26 2.95 -9.68
C ILE A 253 -8.63 1.75 -8.84
N GLU A 254 -7.64 1.17 -8.20
CA GLU A 254 -7.78 0.10 -7.25
C GLU A 254 -7.61 0.62 -5.83
N PHE A 255 -8.38 0.04 -4.91
CA PHE A 255 -8.16 0.15 -3.47
C PHE A 255 -7.84 -1.25 -2.96
N GLY A 256 -6.55 -1.61 -3.02
CA GLY A 256 -6.00 -2.92 -2.71
C GLY A 256 -6.00 -3.21 -1.22
N ASP A 257 -5.06 -2.60 -0.48
CA ASP A 257 -4.93 -2.78 0.96
C ASP A 257 -5.54 -1.66 1.78
N THR A 258 -5.99 -2.05 2.99
CA THR A 258 -6.73 -1.17 3.88
C THR A 258 -6.46 -1.43 5.35
N ASP A 259 -6.45 -0.36 6.15
CA ASP A 259 -6.34 -0.41 7.60
C ASP A 259 -7.50 0.34 8.28
N GLY A 260 -8.04 -0.26 9.35
CA GLY A 260 -9.24 0.22 10.05
C GLY A 260 -10.54 -0.50 9.62
N ASP A 261 -11.69 0.07 9.98
CA ASP A 261 -13.01 -0.53 9.69
C ASP A 261 -13.32 -0.46 8.18
N PRO A 262 -13.33 -1.60 7.45
CA PRO A 262 -13.47 -1.61 6.00
C PRO A 262 -14.86 -1.16 5.54
N ALA A 263 -15.91 -1.32 6.37
CA ALA A 263 -17.25 -0.88 5.99
C ALA A 263 -17.34 0.64 5.99
N LYS A 264 -16.81 1.29 7.03
CA LYS A 264 -16.76 2.76 7.11
C LYS A 264 -15.85 3.36 6.06
N LEU A 265 -14.67 2.75 5.88
CA LEU A 265 -13.69 3.17 4.90
C LEU A 265 -14.26 3.10 3.48
N GLY A 266 -14.88 1.98 3.11
CA GLY A 266 -15.52 1.82 1.81
C GLY A 266 -16.64 2.82 1.56
N VAL A 267 -17.49 3.10 2.56
CA VAL A 267 -18.55 4.12 2.45
C VAL A 267 -17.97 5.51 2.20
N TYR A 268 -16.90 5.86 2.93
CA TYR A 268 -16.22 7.15 2.75
C TYR A 268 -15.61 7.28 1.35
N ILE A 269 -14.84 6.29 0.89
CA ILE A 269 -14.20 6.29 -0.43
C ILE A 269 -15.25 6.38 -1.53
N GLN A 270 -16.30 5.56 -1.46
CA GLN A 270 -17.39 5.57 -2.45
C GLN A 270 -18.10 6.92 -2.53
N SER A 271 -18.33 7.57 -1.38
CA SER A 271 -18.90 8.91 -1.30
C SER A 271 -18.00 9.94 -1.99
N LYS A 272 -16.69 9.90 -1.73
CA LYS A 272 -15.71 10.78 -2.36
C LYS A 272 -15.59 10.55 -3.87
N LEU A 273 -15.50 9.31 -4.33
CA LEU A 273 -15.51 9.01 -5.76
C LEU A 273 -16.77 9.56 -6.46
N SER A 274 -17.93 9.41 -5.82
CA SER A 274 -19.19 9.98 -6.33
C SER A 274 -19.14 11.51 -6.40
N GLN A 275 -18.58 12.16 -5.37
CA GLN A 275 -18.44 13.63 -5.31
C GLN A 275 -17.60 14.19 -6.47
N TYR A 276 -16.52 13.51 -6.88
CA TYR A 276 -15.61 14.01 -7.92
C TYR A 276 -15.98 13.55 -9.34
N PHE A 277 -16.49 12.32 -9.47
CA PHE A 277 -16.63 11.67 -10.78
C PHE A 277 -18.08 11.49 -11.24
N ILE A 278 -19.06 11.99 -10.48
CA ILE A 278 -20.44 12.16 -10.93
C ILE A 278 -20.72 13.66 -11.03
N ASN A 279 -21.07 14.11 -12.23
CA ASN A 279 -21.35 15.53 -12.48
C ASN A 279 -22.77 15.93 -12.03
N GLU A 280 -23.09 17.22 -12.16
CA GLU A 280 -24.39 17.79 -11.78
C GLU A 280 -25.59 17.20 -12.56
N THR A 281 -25.35 16.61 -13.74
CA THR A 281 -26.40 15.94 -14.53
C THR A 281 -26.61 14.48 -14.13
N GLY A 282 -25.83 13.98 -13.15
CA GLY A 282 -25.84 12.58 -12.73
C GLY A 282 -25.04 11.64 -13.64
N HIS A 283 -24.26 12.18 -14.59
CA HIS A 283 -23.39 11.38 -15.43
C HIS A 283 -22.15 10.96 -14.64
N SER A 284 -21.88 9.66 -14.61
CA SER A 284 -20.71 9.07 -13.95
C SER A 284 -19.59 8.82 -14.96
N MET A 285 -18.38 9.31 -14.66
CA MET A 285 -17.17 8.90 -15.38
C MET A 285 -16.73 7.48 -15.03
N MET A 286 -17.27 6.89 -13.97
CA MET A 286 -16.97 5.53 -13.54
C MET A 286 -17.86 4.52 -14.28
N TYR A 287 -17.23 3.51 -14.88
CA TYR A 287 -17.92 2.47 -15.65
C TYR A 287 -18.63 1.45 -14.73
N SER A 288 -19.89 1.15 -15.04
CA SER A 288 -20.69 0.15 -14.33
C SER A 288 -20.83 -1.12 -15.15
N LYS A 289 -20.18 -2.20 -14.70
CA LYS A 289 -20.40 -3.53 -15.26
C LYS A 289 -21.56 -4.22 -14.54
N THR A 290 -22.75 -4.14 -15.12
CA THR A 290 -23.97 -4.72 -14.52
C THR A 290 -24.11 -6.22 -14.74
N ASP A 291 -23.57 -6.73 -15.85
CA ASP A 291 -23.54 -8.16 -16.16
C ASP A 291 -22.08 -8.63 -16.22
N PRO A 292 -21.62 -9.48 -15.29
CA PRO A 292 -20.29 -10.06 -15.30
C PRO A 292 -19.95 -10.81 -16.60
N GLU A 293 -20.94 -11.42 -17.25
CA GLU A 293 -20.73 -12.26 -18.45
C GLU A 293 -20.65 -11.44 -19.75
N SER A 294 -21.15 -10.20 -19.74
CA SER A 294 -21.03 -9.31 -20.89
C SER A 294 -19.55 -9.00 -21.22
N PRO A 295 -19.16 -8.83 -22.49
CA PRO A 295 -17.83 -8.34 -22.81
C PRO A 295 -17.62 -6.92 -22.26
N TRP A 296 -16.39 -6.57 -21.92
CA TRP A 296 -16.04 -5.18 -21.61
C TRP A 296 -16.18 -4.28 -22.87
N PRO A 297 -16.50 -2.99 -22.71
CA PRO A 297 -16.49 -2.05 -23.82
C PRO A 297 -15.07 -1.86 -24.35
N THR A 298 -14.97 -1.42 -25.60
CA THR A 298 -13.73 -0.91 -26.16
C THR A 298 -13.33 0.42 -25.52
N LEU A 299 -12.03 0.74 -25.55
CA LEU A 299 -11.55 2.02 -25.04
C LEU A 299 -12.22 3.20 -25.79
N ARG A 300 -12.44 3.04 -27.11
CA ARG A 300 -13.21 4.00 -27.90
C ARG A 300 -14.62 4.20 -27.36
N GLU A 301 -15.35 3.14 -27.05
CA GLU A 301 -16.70 3.24 -26.50
C GLU A 301 -16.71 3.90 -25.13
N MET A 302 -15.75 3.55 -24.25
CA MET A 302 -15.60 4.19 -22.94
C MET A 302 -15.33 5.70 -23.06
N ILE A 303 -14.49 6.10 -24.02
CA ILE A 303 -14.19 7.50 -24.31
C ILE A 303 -15.41 8.24 -24.84
N MET A 304 -16.08 7.67 -25.84
CA MET A 304 -17.27 8.28 -26.46
C MET A 304 -18.43 8.44 -25.48
N ASN A 305 -18.58 7.50 -24.54
CA ASN A 305 -19.61 7.55 -23.50
C ASN A 305 -19.15 8.29 -22.24
N ASN A 306 -17.90 8.77 -22.19
CA ASN A 306 -17.27 9.36 -21.02
C ASN A 306 -17.43 8.51 -19.75
N THR A 307 -17.27 7.19 -19.86
CA THR A 307 -17.21 6.23 -18.74
C THR A 307 -15.80 5.66 -18.64
N ARG A 308 -14.84 6.54 -18.37
CA ARG A 308 -13.40 6.33 -18.58
C ARG A 308 -12.62 5.95 -17.31
N ILE A 309 -13.30 5.73 -16.19
CA ILE A 309 -12.68 5.31 -14.93
C ILE A 309 -13.24 3.93 -14.56
N VAL A 310 -12.37 2.96 -14.28
CA VAL A 310 -12.78 1.67 -13.72
C VAL A 310 -12.30 1.58 -12.28
N VAL A 311 -13.23 1.32 -11.34
CA VAL A 311 -12.91 1.27 -9.91
C VAL A 311 -12.96 -0.16 -9.40
N TYR A 312 -11.88 -0.58 -8.73
CA TYR A 312 -11.76 -1.89 -8.10
C TYR A 312 -11.63 -1.75 -6.60
N PHE A 313 -12.43 -2.51 -5.87
CA PHE A 313 -12.28 -2.68 -4.43
C PHE A 313 -11.77 -4.11 -4.18
N GLY A 314 -10.67 -4.22 -3.44
CA GLY A 314 -10.17 -5.48 -2.90
C GLY A 314 -11.00 -5.92 -1.70
N ARG A 315 -10.39 -5.87 -0.51
CA ARG A 315 -11.04 -6.27 0.76
C ARG A 315 -12.33 -5.49 1.05
N LEU A 316 -12.37 -4.22 0.65
CA LEU A 316 -13.54 -3.35 0.84
C LEU A 316 -14.81 -3.88 0.17
N TYR A 317 -14.67 -4.57 -0.98
CA TYR A 317 -15.79 -5.00 -1.82
C TYR A 317 -16.83 -5.84 -1.07
N PHE A 318 -16.36 -6.74 -0.20
CA PHE A 318 -17.19 -7.69 0.54
C PHE A 318 -17.74 -7.14 1.86
N ASN A 319 -17.27 -5.96 2.30
CA ASN A 319 -17.66 -5.35 3.57
C ASN A 319 -18.72 -4.24 3.40
N LEU A 320 -19.06 -3.89 2.16
CA LEU A 320 -20.09 -2.89 1.84
C LEU A 320 -21.48 -3.52 1.77
N GLN A 321 -22.42 -2.96 2.54
CA GLN A 321 -23.84 -3.32 2.45
C GLN A 321 -24.51 -2.72 1.19
N GLU A 322 -24.28 -1.43 0.93
CA GLU A 322 -24.82 -0.69 -0.21
C GLU A 322 -23.69 -0.27 -1.16
N ARG A 323 -23.24 -1.24 -1.98
CA ARG A 323 -22.17 -1.03 -2.95
C ARG A 323 -22.70 -0.40 -4.24
N GLN A 324 -22.02 0.64 -4.73
CA GLN A 324 -22.36 1.25 -6.01
C GLN A 324 -22.05 0.32 -7.20
N PRO A 325 -22.84 0.38 -8.28
CA PRO A 325 -22.73 -0.55 -9.42
C PRO A 325 -21.43 -0.40 -10.23
N TRP A 326 -20.74 0.74 -10.11
CA TRP A 326 -19.44 0.97 -10.74
C TRP A 326 -18.26 0.38 -9.96
N ILE A 327 -18.47 -0.09 -8.73
CA ILE A 327 -17.43 -0.75 -7.94
C ILE A 327 -17.32 -2.21 -8.37
N GLN A 328 -16.16 -2.56 -8.93
CA GLN A 328 -15.81 -3.91 -9.34
C GLN A 328 -15.02 -4.62 -8.23
N ASN A 329 -15.09 -5.96 -8.22
CA ASN A 329 -14.25 -6.76 -7.33
C ASN A 329 -12.87 -6.94 -7.95
N THR A 330 -11.80 -6.57 -7.24
CA THR A 330 -10.41 -6.81 -7.67
C THR A 330 -10.22 -8.27 -8.10
N GLY A 331 -10.37 -9.23 -7.19
CA GLY A 331 -10.03 -10.64 -7.44
C GLY A 331 -10.80 -11.31 -8.59
N SER A 332 -11.91 -10.71 -9.05
CA SER A 332 -12.68 -11.19 -10.19
C SER A 332 -12.12 -10.73 -11.54
N TRP A 333 -11.33 -9.67 -11.59
CA TRP A 333 -10.92 -9.00 -12.82
C TRP A 333 -9.42 -8.70 -12.90
N PHE A 334 -8.76 -8.73 -11.75
CA PHE A 334 -7.39 -8.30 -11.53
C PHE A 334 -6.57 -9.45 -10.92
N THR A 335 -5.31 -9.54 -11.35
CA THR A 335 -4.28 -10.35 -10.72
C THR A 335 -2.95 -9.59 -10.83
N ASP A 336 -2.06 -9.72 -9.86
CA ASP A 336 -0.72 -9.17 -10.03
C ASP A 336 -0.05 -9.87 -11.22
N SER A 337 0.65 -9.13 -12.12
CA SER A 337 1.38 -9.80 -13.21
C SER A 337 2.38 -10.75 -12.58
N TYR A 338 3.10 -10.29 -11.57
CA TYR A 338 4.24 -11.00 -11.06
C TYR A 338 4.26 -10.91 -9.54
N THR A 339 4.36 -12.06 -8.89
CA THR A 339 4.54 -12.15 -7.44
C THR A 339 6.03 -12.37 -7.18
N TYR A 340 6.71 -11.36 -6.66
CA TYR A 340 8.03 -11.54 -6.07
C TYR A 340 7.90 -12.25 -4.73
N THR A 341 8.93 -12.98 -4.36
CA THR A 341 9.01 -13.64 -3.06
C THR A 341 10.00 -12.90 -2.16
N SER A 342 9.91 -13.15 -0.86
CA SER A 342 10.94 -12.70 0.10
C SER A 342 12.34 -13.26 -0.17
N ASN A 343 12.52 -14.11 -1.18
CA ASN A 343 13.82 -14.62 -1.62
C ASN A 343 14.46 -13.79 -2.75
N ASP A 344 13.73 -12.87 -3.38
CA ASP A 344 14.20 -12.04 -4.49
C ASP A 344 14.90 -10.77 -3.98
N MET A 345 16.02 -10.96 -3.27
CA MET A 345 16.71 -9.92 -2.49
C MET A 345 17.73 -9.10 -3.29
N THR A 346 17.91 -9.36 -4.60
CA THR A 346 18.92 -8.71 -5.46
C THR A 346 18.34 -8.38 -6.83
N ALA A 347 18.95 -7.39 -7.52
CA ALA A 347 18.61 -7.01 -8.90
C ALA A 347 18.49 -8.22 -9.84
N GLN A 348 19.49 -9.12 -9.78
CA GLN A 348 19.59 -10.27 -10.67
C GLN A 348 18.53 -11.33 -10.35
N GLN A 349 18.15 -11.49 -9.07
CA GLN A 349 17.09 -12.41 -8.68
C GLN A 349 15.73 -11.91 -9.16
N LEU A 350 15.46 -10.61 -9.01
CA LEU A 350 14.24 -9.99 -9.51
C LEU A 350 14.16 -10.09 -11.04
N GLU A 351 15.20 -9.70 -11.77
CA GLU A 351 15.28 -9.83 -13.22
C GLU A 351 15.01 -11.27 -13.68
N LYS A 352 15.63 -12.25 -13.00
CA LYS A 352 15.43 -13.67 -13.30
C LYS A 352 13.97 -14.08 -13.05
N SER A 353 13.41 -13.71 -11.92
CA SER A 353 12.05 -14.10 -11.55
C SER A 353 11.00 -13.46 -12.48
N PHE A 354 11.20 -12.21 -12.91
CA PHE A 354 10.41 -11.59 -13.98
C PHE A 354 10.54 -12.34 -15.31
N SER A 355 11.77 -12.67 -15.71
CA SER A 355 12.04 -13.38 -16.98
C SER A 355 11.44 -14.78 -17.00
N ASP A 356 11.55 -15.52 -15.89
CA ASP A 356 10.95 -16.84 -15.71
C ASP A 356 9.43 -16.76 -15.79
N TRP A 357 8.82 -15.76 -15.14
CA TRP A 357 7.39 -15.54 -15.19
C TRP A 357 6.91 -15.24 -16.62
N CYS A 358 7.56 -14.30 -17.33
CA CYS A 358 7.21 -14.01 -18.72
C CYS A 358 7.40 -15.19 -19.66
N THR A 359 8.36 -16.08 -19.37
CA THR A 359 8.56 -17.32 -20.13
C THR A 359 7.44 -18.33 -19.86
N ALA A 360 6.89 -18.34 -18.64
CA ALA A 360 5.81 -19.24 -18.21
C ALA A 360 4.40 -18.66 -18.43
N SER A 361 4.25 -17.43 -18.91
CA SER A 361 2.97 -16.71 -18.94
C SER A 361 1.88 -17.43 -19.73
N ASP A 362 2.23 -18.18 -20.78
CA ASP A 362 1.27 -18.97 -21.55
C ASP A 362 0.58 -20.03 -20.67
N VAL A 363 1.30 -20.64 -19.72
CA VAL A 363 0.75 -21.62 -18.78
C VAL A 363 -0.15 -20.93 -17.75
N VAL A 364 0.25 -19.76 -17.27
CA VAL A 364 -0.53 -18.95 -16.32
C VAL A 364 -1.85 -18.52 -16.97
N ILE A 365 -1.79 -17.95 -18.17
CA ILE A 365 -2.97 -17.54 -18.96
C ILE A 365 -3.90 -18.74 -19.19
N LEU A 366 -3.37 -19.91 -19.55
CA LEU A 366 -4.18 -21.12 -19.72
C LEU A 366 -4.86 -21.59 -18.43
N GLN A 367 -4.17 -21.52 -17.29
CA GLN A 367 -4.74 -21.87 -15.98
C GLN A 367 -5.82 -20.90 -15.56
N GLU A 368 -5.65 -19.61 -15.83
CA GLU A 368 -6.66 -18.60 -15.55
C GLU A 368 -7.88 -18.76 -16.45
N GLN A 369 -7.67 -19.00 -17.73
CA GLN A 369 -8.74 -19.30 -18.69
C GLN A 369 -9.56 -20.51 -18.22
N GLN A 370 -8.91 -21.56 -17.68
CA GLN A 370 -9.57 -22.75 -17.14
C GLN A 370 -10.33 -22.46 -15.83
N SER A 371 -9.78 -21.61 -14.97
CA SER A 371 -10.30 -21.36 -13.62
C SER A 371 -11.37 -20.27 -13.57
N PHE A 372 -11.26 -19.27 -14.44
CA PHE A 372 -12.06 -18.04 -14.43
C PHE A 372 -12.76 -17.75 -15.77
N GLY A 373 -12.55 -18.58 -16.80
CA GLY A 373 -13.10 -18.37 -18.14
C GLY A 373 -12.43 -17.22 -18.93
N LYS A 374 -11.38 -16.61 -18.37
CA LYS A 374 -10.67 -15.45 -18.91
C LYS A 374 -9.25 -15.39 -18.36
N ALA A 375 -8.33 -14.76 -19.10
CA ALA A 375 -7.09 -14.27 -18.54
C ALA A 375 -7.42 -13.11 -17.59
N LYS A 376 -6.91 -13.15 -16.35
CA LYS A 376 -7.03 -12.00 -15.45
C LYS A 376 -5.97 -10.98 -15.87
N TRP A 377 -6.30 -9.72 -15.64
CA TRP A 377 -5.42 -8.62 -16.00
C TRP A 377 -4.18 -8.58 -15.11
N GLN A 378 -3.05 -8.11 -15.63
CA GLN A 378 -1.71 -8.27 -15.06
C GLN A 378 -1.01 -6.89 -14.94
N THR A 379 -0.59 -6.49 -13.73
CA THR A 379 0.22 -5.28 -13.41
C THR A 379 1.69 -5.58 -13.10
N ILE A 380 2.62 -4.76 -13.58
CA ILE A 380 4.02 -4.83 -13.14
C ILE A 380 4.16 -3.85 -11.97
N ASP A 381 4.24 -4.38 -10.76
CA ASP A 381 4.53 -3.60 -9.56
C ASP A 381 5.99 -3.11 -9.62
N GLY A 382 6.18 -1.80 -9.71
CA GLY A 382 7.49 -1.15 -9.69
C GLY A 382 8.09 -0.97 -8.28
N THR A 383 7.38 -1.44 -7.25
CA THR A 383 7.62 -1.17 -5.84
C THR A 383 7.70 -2.46 -5.06
N ILE A 384 8.90 -2.99 -5.08
CA ILE A 384 9.27 -4.11 -4.25
C ILE A 384 9.63 -3.48 -2.90
N ALA A 385 9.01 -3.92 -1.81
CA ALA A 385 9.48 -3.62 -0.46
C ALA A 385 9.51 -4.93 0.33
N LEU A 386 10.72 -5.46 0.58
CA LEU A 386 10.87 -6.71 1.31
C LEU A 386 11.03 -6.44 2.81
N ILE A 387 9.92 -6.52 3.55
CA ILE A 387 9.95 -6.51 5.01
C ILE A 387 10.35 -7.91 5.50
N LEU A 388 11.62 -8.09 5.89
CA LEU A 388 12.05 -9.29 6.60
C LEU A 388 11.63 -9.23 8.08
N SER A 389 11.49 -10.41 8.69
CA SER A 389 11.00 -10.63 10.06
C SER A 389 11.78 -9.93 11.18
N GLU A 390 12.94 -9.34 10.88
CA GLU A 390 13.84 -8.69 11.83
C GLU A 390 13.72 -7.16 11.87
N ILE A 391 12.77 -6.55 11.14
CA ILE A 391 12.57 -5.08 11.09
C ILE A 391 12.44 -4.43 12.47
N LYS A 392 11.83 -5.15 13.42
CA LYS A 392 11.69 -4.70 14.82
C LYS A 392 13.05 -4.55 15.50
N ASP A 393 14.01 -5.40 15.18
CA ASP A 393 15.34 -5.36 15.80
C ASP A 393 16.23 -4.32 15.12
N ASP A 394 16.07 -4.09 13.82
CA ASP A 394 16.77 -3.00 13.11
C ASP A 394 16.31 -1.62 13.61
N LEU A 395 14.99 -1.39 13.70
CA LEU A 395 14.42 -0.16 14.26
C LEU A 395 14.87 0.07 15.73
N LYS A 396 14.82 -0.98 16.57
CA LYS A 396 15.25 -0.88 17.98
C LYS A 396 16.72 -0.52 18.13
N ASN A 397 17.57 -0.97 17.21
CA ASN A 397 19.01 -0.77 17.30
C ASN A 397 19.49 0.41 16.44
N GLY A 398 18.60 1.14 15.78
CA GLY A 398 18.94 2.22 14.84
C GLY A 398 19.83 1.75 13.69
N LYS A 399 19.72 0.48 13.30
CA LYS A 399 20.57 -0.13 12.28
C LYS A 399 19.89 -0.05 10.92
N HIS A 400 20.64 0.45 9.94
CA HIS A 400 20.38 0.18 8.53
C HIS A 400 21.06 -1.15 8.19
N SER A 401 20.30 -2.23 8.00
CA SER A 401 20.86 -3.58 7.81
C SER A 401 21.56 -3.78 6.46
N GLY A 402 21.72 -2.72 5.66
CA GLY A 402 22.25 -2.81 4.28
C GLY A 402 21.33 -3.61 3.36
N ARG A 403 20.10 -3.85 3.81
CA ARG A 403 19.04 -4.54 3.07
C ARG A 403 18.38 -3.50 2.18
N LEU A 404 18.08 -3.93 0.96
CA LEU A 404 17.71 -3.07 -0.15
C LEU A 404 16.56 -2.13 0.23
N CYS A 405 16.86 -0.85 0.42
CA CYS A 405 15.90 0.19 0.12
C CYS A 405 15.77 0.18 -1.40
N LEU A 406 14.58 -0.16 -1.85
CA LEU A 406 14.33 -0.51 -3.24
C LEU A 406 14.13 0.75 -4.08
N ASP A 407 14.25 1.94 -3.52
CA ASP A 407 14.35 3.21 -4.25
C ASP A 407 15.59 3.24 -5.15
N GLU A 408 16.77 2.90 -4.64
CA GLU A 408 18.00 2.87 -5.43
C GLU A 408 17.99 1.76 -6.48
N LEU A 409 17.36 0.61 -6.18
CA LEU A 409 17.17 -0.47 -7.14
C LEU A 409 16.11 -0.11 -8.19
N ALA A 410 14.94 0.37 -7.79
CA ALA A 410 13.88 0.81 -8.68
C ALA A 410 14.39 1.87 -9.65
N LEU A 411 15.14 2.87 -9.18
CA LEU A 411 15.69 3.91 -10.04
C LEU A 411 16.79 3.40 -10.99
N SER A 412 17.64 2.46 -10.55
CA SER A 412 18.75 1.93 -11.37
C SER A 412 18.38 0.74 -12.26
N VAL A 413 17.33 -0.01 -11.89
CA VAL A 413 16.87 -1.24 -12.54
C VAL A 413 15.60 -1.02 -13.34
N ASN A 414 14.68 -0.13 -12.94
CA ASN A 414 13.35 -0.09 -13.56
C ASN A 414 13.37 0.26 -15.03
N PHE A 415 14.09 1.27 -15.52
CA PHE A 415 13.90 1.58 -16.94
C PHE A 415 14.43 0.48 -17.87
N ASN A 416 15.64 -0.03 -17.65
CA ASN A 416 16.23 -1.05 -18.51
C ASN A 416 15.59 -2.44 -18.32
N VAL A 417 15.22 -2.80 -17.09
CA VAL A 417 14.52 -4.07 -16.84
C VAL A 417 13.08 -3.98 -17.29
N LEU A 418 12.38 -2.85 -17.13
CA LEU A 418 11.04 -2.67 -17.70
C LEU A 418 11.08 -2.62 -19.22
N GLU A 419 12.06 -1.98 -19.86
CA GLU A 419 12.23 -2.05 -21.33
C GLU A 419 12.59 -3.47 -21.80
N TYR A 420 13.40 -4.20 -21.02
CA TYR A 420 13.76 -5.59 -21.31
C TYR A 420 12.55 -6.52 -21.15
N ILE A 421 11.80 -6.42 -20.05
CA ILE A 421 10.55 -7.14 -19.80
C ILE A 421 9.54 -6.74 -20.88
N ALA A 422 9.35 -5.46 -21.14
CA ALA A 422 8.48 -4.98 -22.22
C ALA A 422 8.88 -5.65 -23.53
N THR A 423 10.15 -5.63 -23.92
CA THR A 423 10.63 -6.26 -25.16
C THR A 423 10.43 -7.78 -25.16
N LEU A 424 10.75 -8.48 -24.08
CA LEU A 424 10.66 -9.94 -23.96
C LEU A 424 9.21 -10.42 -23.95
N CYS A 425 8.34 -9.66 -23.28
CA CYS A 425 6.97 -10.01 -23.03
C CYS A 425 6.03 -9.34 -24.06
N TYR A 426 6.50 -8.38 -24.88
CA TYR A 426 5.72 -7.71 -25.94
C TYR A 426 5.05 -8.69 -26.92
N PRO A 427 5.69 -9.77 -27.40
CA PRO A 427 4.99 -10.74 -28.25
C PRO A 427 3.78 -11.41 -27.58
N ARG A 428 3.75 -11.40 -26.24
CA ARG A 428 2.73 -12.01 -25.38
C ARG A 428 1.76 -10.97 -24.80
N PHE A 429 2.23 -9.74 -24.60
CA PHE A 429 1.51 -8.57 -24.13
C PHE A 429 1.77 -7.38 -25.08
N PRO A 430 1.24 -7.43 -26.32
CA PRO A 430 1.61 -6.49 -27.38
C PRO A 430 1.07 -5.07 -27.18
N TYR A 431 0.32 -4.85 -26.10
CA TYR A 431 -0.33 -3.59 -25.77
C TYR A 431 0.30 -2.91 -24.55
N PHE A 432 1.56 -3.26 -24.25
CA PHE A 432 2.39 -2.54 -23.30
C PHE A 432 2.68 -1.13 -23.84
N PHE A 433 2.48 -0.11 -22.99
CA PHE A 433 2.75 1.28 -23.35
C PHE A 433 4.25 1.45 -23.62
N ARG A 434 4.58 2.02 -24.79
CA ARG A 434 5.90 2.59 -25.05
C ARG A 434 5.66 4.08 -25.23
N ASP A 435 6.27 4.90 -24.38
CA ASP A 435 6.52 6.28 -24.76
C ASP A 435 7.45 6.23 -25.98
N GLU A 436 7.02 6.81 -27.09
CA GLU A 436 7.89 7.10 -28.24
C GLU A 436 8.69 8.39 -28.03
#